data_AF-A0A3Q0J1N9-F1
#
_entry.id   AF-A0A3Q0J1N9-F1
#
_cell.length_a   1.000
_cell.length_b   1.000
_cell.length_c   1.000
_cell.angle_alpha   90.00
_cell.angle_beta   90.00
_cell.angle_gamma   90.00
#
_symmetry.space_group_name_H-M   'P 1'
#
loop_
_entity.id
_entity.type
_entity.pdbx_description
1 polymer ?
#
loop_
_entity_poly.entity_id
_entity_poly.type
_entity_poly.pdbx_seq_one_letter_code
_entity_poly.pdbx_strand_id
1 'polypeptide(L)'
;MSLLAFNLLLNDVDFASQVPAHLPINSKKYLTTLQDHIATNVKSLTEVSEDFPNTVVFPTVFHVDESGDQGNSSDLSQPLTKCRKEKRVRNVVATVRLWISILSERYENEVKQIAGLDTCGDSVRNEICCWLRLKNSYERIVLPLQDEYMYLTVQEVKTVDTELYEEWEGLTSAITEEYNSLVEEFEYYTLLHKLLTAFEEVPFDSVKYLMVPLIEDIKAYCERQEMENVFGEIVRIARVIDFQEIFVNYFFPDRSAVLWDEDRSLIEEKMKKSVGFLDDILQSIVAVYEEEENPSGEEIKALAEFQAFMDKKKTCFTLIPFIFNMNESIRKKQKLRNRIDQVDFTNNVEWETVITETIRKANDILKETESQMRNLSPELLFDEDRCLRHVEKFVDMINQSDETILGVVEIQVLGTQAITPAMYYLEAFREMFDLKEPKYETINQHMLRLFISEFESLEKYFLMNRERPVDMPRDKPVTLAKMEWAEQLIKKVNELIDMFKVNT
;
A
#
# COMPACT_ATOMS: atom_id res chain seq x y z
N MET A 1 40.30 -5.31 22.44
CA MET A 1 39.01 -4.96 23.07
C MET A 1 38.38 -6.26 23.53
N SER A 2 38.31 -6.53 24.83
CA SER A 2 37.70 -7.76 25.35
C SER A 2 36.20 -7.74 25.07
N LEU A 3 35.57 -8.90 24.82
CA LEU A 3 34.12 -9.05 24.61
C LEU A 3 33.30 -8.39 25.73
N LEU A 4 33.85 -8.31 26.94
CA LEU A 4 33.28 -7.63 28.10
C LEU A 4 33.18 -6.10 27.91
N ALA A 5 34.18 -5.48 27.28
CA ALA A 5 34.15 -4.06 26.94
C ALA A 5 33.15 -3.77 25.83
N PHE A 6 32.91 -4.73 24.92
CA PHE A 6 31.89 -4.64 23.88
C PHE A 6 30.47 -4.83 24.44
N ASN A 7 30.29 -5.73 25.43
CA ASN A 7 29.03 -5.92 26.14
C ASN A 7 28.71 -4.78 27.11
N LEU A 8 29.70 -4.15 27.74
CA LEU A 8 29.49 -2.94 28.55
C LEU A 8 29.12 -1.72 27.67
N LEU A 9 29.62 -1.64 26.45
CA LEU A 9 29.25 -0.62 25.45
C LEU A 9 27.80 -0.77 24.93
N LEU A 10 27.24 -1.98 24.96
CA LEU A 10 25.85 -2.26 24.58
C LEU A 10 24.86 -2.17 25.76
N ASN A 11 25.36 -2.00 26.99
CA ASN A 11 24.58 -1.92 28.23
C ASN A 11 24.38 -0.48 28.74
N ASP A 12 24.64 0.54 27.94
CA ASP A 12 24.41 1.94 28.34
C ASP A 12 22.92 2.30 28.18
N VAL A 13 22.16 2.12 29.27
CA VAL A 13 20.71 2.36 29.39
C VAL A 13 20.33 3.81 29.01
N ASP A 14 21.29 4.74 29.06
CA ASP A 14 21.08 6.16 28.73
C ASP A 14 21.09 6.49 27.23
N PHE A 15 21.60 5.62 26.34
CA PHE A 15 21.56 5.91 24.90
C PHE A 15 20.16 5.67 24.31
N ALA A 16 19.48 4.61 24.76
CA ALA A 16 18.13 4.28 24.31
C ALA A 16 17.08 5.32 24.73
N SER A 17 17.32 6.05 25.84
CA SER A 17 16.45 7.12 26.32
C SER A 17 16.70 8.48 25.64
N GLN A 18 17.88 8.67 25.03
CA GLN A 18 18.29 9.94 24.40
C GLN A 18 18.04 9.98 22.89
N VAL A 19 17.73 8.85 22.23
CA VAL A 19 17.36 8.84 20.82
C VAL A 19 15.85 8.92 20.66
N PRO A 20 15.31 9.97 20.00
CA PRO A 20 13.88 10.07 19.74
C PRO A 20 13.38 8.87 18.92
N ALA A 21 12.31 8.22 19.39
CA ALA A 21 11.74 6.96 18.84
C ALA A 21 11.32 7.00 17.35
N HIS A 22 11.42 8.15 16.68
CA HIS A 22 10.98 8.37 15.31
C HIS A 22 12.14 8.44 14.29
N LEU A 23 13.39 8.21 14.69
CA LEU A 23 14.52 8.22 13.76
C LEU A 23 14.80 6.81 13.20
N PRO A 24 14.80 6.63 11.87
CA PRO A 24 15.17 5.36 11.26
C PRO A 24 16.65 5.03 11.54
N ILE A 25 16.90 3.75 11.88
CA ILE A 25 18.19 3.19 12.32
C ILE A 25 19.33 3.45 11.31
N ASN A 26 19.00 3.69 10.03
CA ASN A 26 19.96 3.96 8.96
C ASN A 26 20.17 5.45 8.61
N SER A 27 19.62 6.39 9.40
CA SER A 27 19.86 7.79 9.13
C SER A 27 21.32 8.17 9.47
N LYS A 28 21.97 8.91 8.57
CA LYS A 28 23.34 9.42 8.78
C LYS A 28 23.49 10.18 10.11
N LYS A 29 22.38 10.79 10.55
CA LYS A 29 22.23 11.49 11.83
C LYS A 29 22.29 10.53 13.03
N TYR A 30 21.62 9.38 12.97
CA TYR A 30 21.68 8.33 14.01
C TYR A 30 23.11 7.81 14.19
N LEU A 31 23.80 7.51 13.08
CA LEU A 31 25.17 7.01 13.12
C LEU A 31 26.18 8.05 13.63
N THR A 32 26.03 9.33 13.27
CA THR A 32 26.88 10.40 13.84
C THR A 32 26.61 10.64 15.31
N THR A 33 25.34 10.59 15.76
CA THR A 33 25.00 10.73 17.18
C THR A 33 25.54 9.55 18.00
N LEU A 34 25.47 8.33 17.46
CA LEU A 34 26.09 7.14 18.06
C LEU A 34 27.61 7.30 18.17
N GLN A 35 28.27 7.76 17.10
CA GLN A 35 29.72 7.97 17.10
C GLN A 35 30.17 9.08 18.07
N ASP A 36 29.44 10.20 18.14
CA ASP A 36 29.75 11.30 19.07
C ASP A 36 29.48 10.90 20.53
N HIS A 37 28.45 10.09 20.79
CA HIS A 37 28.16 9.57 22.13
C HIS A 37 29.25 8.57 22.58
N ILE A 38 29.68 7.68 21.68
CA ILE A 38 30.82 6.77 21.92
C ILE A 38 32.09 7.57 22.16
N ALA A 39 32.36 8.61 21.37
CA ALA A 39 33.55 9.45 21.54
C ALA A 39 33.54 10.22 22.86
N THR A 40 32.37 10.69 23.31
CA THR A 40 32.21 11.44 24.57
C THR A 40 32.33 10.54 25.79
N ASN A 41 31.78 9.33 25.76
CA ASN A 41 31.88 8.36 26.86
C ASN A 41 33.28 7.73 26.95
N VAL A 42 33.96 7.53 25.82
CA VAL A 42 35.38 7.12 25.83
C VAL A 42 36.26 8.26 26.40
N LYS A 43 35.88 9.53 26.18
CA LYS A 43 36.58 10.68 26.76
C LYS A 43 36.32 10.86 28.26
N SER A 44 35.08 10.63 28.72
CA SER A 44 34.75 10.68 30.16
C SER A 44 35.40 9.52 30.93
N LEU A 45 35.49 8.33 30.34
CA LEU A 45 36.20 7.17 30.93
C LEU A 45 37.72 7.37 30.97
N THR A 46 38.28 8.22 30.11
CA THR A 46 39.71 8.57 30.13
C THR A 46 40.01 9.79 31.01
N GLU A 47 39.05 10.71 31.22
CA GLU A 47 39.19 11.86 32.13
C GLU A 47 38.82 11.53 33.60
N VAL A 48 38.07 10.46 33.86
CA VAL A 48 37.85 9.92 35.23
C VAL A 48 39.08 9.15 35.76
N SER A 49 40.17 9.06 34.98
CA SER A 49 41.39 8.35 35.37
C SER A 49 42.31 9.10 36.33
N GLU A 50 41.95 10.27 36.85
CA GLU A 50 42.82 11.02 37.78
C GLU A 50 42.39 10.98 39.26
N ASP A 51 41.19 10.47 39.63
CA ASP A 51 40.74 10.50 41.04
C ASP A 51 40.09 9.21 41.60
N PHE A 52 40.32 8.05 40.98
CA PHE A 52 40.09 6.79 41.69
C PHE A 52 41.33 6.42 42.53
N PRO A 53 41.23 6.35 43.87
CA PRO A 53 42.34 5.90 44.69
C PRO A 53 42.62 4.45 44.32
N ASN A 54 43.86 4.18 43.91
CA ASN A 54 44.48 2.88 43.75
C ASN A 54 43.65 1.71 44.32
N THR A 55 43.21 0.80 43.44
CA THR A 55 43.17 -0.68 43.59
C THR A 55 41.91 -1.31 42.97
N VAL A 56 41.88 -1.43 41.64
CA VAL A 56 41.26 -2.61 40.99
C VAL A 56 42.26 -3.12 39.95
N VAL A 57 43.30 -3.80 40.45
CA VAL A 57 44.14 -4.64 39.61
C VAL A 57 43.33 -5.91 39.32
N PHE A 58 42.76 -5.99 38.12
CA PHE A 58 42.40 -7.28 37.53
C PHE A 58 43.69 -8.09 37.39
N PRO A 59 43.86 -9.24 38.06
CA PRO A 59 45.02 -10.07 37.82
C PRO A 59 44.82 -10.72 36.44
N THR A 60 45.56 -10.24 35.44
CA THR A 60 45.95 -11.07 34.31
C THR A 60 46.78 -12.21 34.88
N VAL A 61 46.19 -13.37 35.14
CA VAL A 61 46.96 -14.58 35.50
C VAL A 61 46.33 -15.79 34.83
N PHE A 62 46.78 -16.07 33.61
CA PHE A 62 47.17 -17.41 33.19
C PHE A 62 48.26 -17.26 32.10
N HIS A 63 49.51 -17.16 32.54
CA HIS A 63 50.62 -17.74 31.79
C HIS A 63 50.83 -19.13 32.37
N VAL A 64 50.61 -20.14 31.54
CA VAL A 64 51.00 -21.53 31.81
C VAL A 64 52.51 -21.57 31.52
N ASP A 65 53.33 -21.54 32.56
CA ASP A 65 54.74 -21.93 32.45
C ASP A 65 54.91 -23.28 33.13
N GLU A 66 54.89 -24.34 32.32
CA GLU A 66 55.51 -25.61 32.64
C GLU A 66 57.02 -25.50 32.34
N SER A 67 57.84 -25.27 33.36
CA SER A 67 59.25 -25.68 33.33
C SER A 67 59.80 -25.78 34.75
N GLY A 68 60.26 -26.97 35.13
CA GLY A 68 60.81 -27.24 36.45
C GLY A 68 62.17 -26.60 36.68
N ASP A 69 62.54 -26.41 37.95
CA ASP A 69 63.65 -27.14 38.58
C ASP A 69 63.68 -26.88 40.09
N GLN A 70 64.40 -27.73 40.81
CA GLN A 70 64.49 -27.90 42.26
C GLN A 70 65.00 -26.67 43.03
N GLY A 71 64.50 -26.49 44.27
CA GLY A 71 65.11 -25.61 45.27
C GLY A 71 64.36 -25.58 46.60
N ASN A 72 64.95 -26.17 47.64
CA ASN A 72 64.44 -26.19 49.03
C ASN A 72 64.18 -24.78 49.60
N SER A 73 62.95 -24.50 50.02
CA SER A 73 62.61 -23.42 50.97
C SER A 73 61.22 -23.66 51.55
N SER A 74 61.17 -23.96 52.84
CA SER A 74 59.98 -24.21 53.65
C SER A 74 59.33 -22.91 54.15
N ASP A 75 57.99 -22.96 54.31
CA ASP A 75 57.14 -22.17 55.23
C ASP A 75 56.66 -20.74 54.91
N LEU A 76 56.62 -20.31 53.65
CA LEU A 76 55.86 -19.11 53.23
C LEU A 76 54.81 -19.36 52.13
N SER A 77 54.72 -20.59 51.61
CA SER A 77 53.79 -20.97 50.53
C SER A 77 52.36 -21.23 51.01
N GLN A 78 52.15 -21.64 52.26
CA GLN A 78 50.83 -21.93 52.82
C GLN A 78 49.94 -20.70 53.12
N PRO A 79 50.46 -19.57 53.68
CA PRO A 79 49.63 -18.38 53.91
C PRO A 79 49.22 -17.70 52.60
N LEU A 80 50.13 -17.60 51.61
CA LEU A 80 49.85 -16.97 50.31
C LEU A 80 48.86 -17.79 49.47
N THR A 81 48.93 -19.12 49.52
CA THR A 81 47.94 -19.98 48.86
C THR A 81 46.58 -19.94 49.54
N LYS A 82 46.52 -19.84 50.88
CA LYS A 82 45.27 -19.67 51.62
C LYS A 82 44.61 -18.31 51.34
N CYS A 83 45.38 -17.22 51.34
CA CYS A 83 44.89 -15.86 51.06
C CYS A 83 44.44 -15.69 49.60
N ARG A 84 45.11 -16.34 48.64
CA ARG A 84 44.68 -16.41 47.22
C ARG A 84 43.38 -17.20 47.06
N LYS A 85 43.21 -18.31 47.78
CA LYS A 85 41.96 -19.09 47.78
C LYS A 85 40.78 -18.28 48.37
N GLU A 86 40.98 -17.60 49.48
CA GLU A 86 39.95 -16.74 50.11
C GLU A 86 39.56 -15.54 49.25
N LYS A 87 40.50 -14.98 48.47
CA LYS A 87 40.19 -13.92 47.48
C LYS A 87 39.42 -14.47 46.28
N ARG A 88 39.81 -15.63 45.75
CA ARG A 88 39.10 -16.32 44.65
C ARG A 88 37.66 -16.64 45.03
N VAL A 89 37.46 -17.23 46.21
CA VAL A 89 36.13 -17.54 46.76
C VAL A 89 35.25 -16.29 46.82
N ARG A 90 35.75 -15.20 47.41
CA ARG A 90 35.00 -13.95 47.50
C ARG A 90 34.63 -13.38 46.14
N ASN A 91 35.55 -13.45 45.18
CA ASN A 91 35.28 -12.97 43.83
C ASN A 91 34.21 -13.82 43.13
N VAL A 92 34.28 -15.14 43.24
CA VAL A 92 33.31 -16.07 42.64
C VAL A 92 31.91 -15.89 43.22
N VAL A 93 31.80 -15.79 44.56
CA VAL A 93 30.54 -15.50 45.26
C VAL A 93 29.97 -14.13 44.85
N ALA A 94 30.81 -13.09 44.78
CA ALA A 94 30.37 -11.75 44.38
C ALA A 94 29.90 -11.71 42.92
N THR A 95 30.59 -12.43 42.03
CA THR A 95 30.19 -12.56 40.61
C THR A 95 28.83 -13.24 40.48
N VAL A 96 28.59 -14.37 41.17
CA VAL A 96 27.30 -15.05 41.08
C VAL A 96 26.17 -14.21 41.66
N ARG A 97 26.37 -13.51 42.80
CA ARG A 97 25.36 -12.57 43.33
C ARG A 97 25.03 -11.44 42.36
N LEU A 98 26.03 -10.88 41.70
CA LEU A 98 25.83 -9.86 40.68
C LEU A 98 24.98 -10.40 39.53
N TRP A 99 25.28 -11.62 39.06
CA TRP A 99 24.50 -12.23 37.99
C TRP A 99 23.07 -12.56 38.42
N ILE A 100 22.82 -13.06 39.63
CA ILE A 100 21.45 -13.26 40.15
C ILE A 100 20.66 -11.95 40.12
N SER A 101 21.28 -10.84 40.57
CA SER A 101 20.65 -9.52 40.51
C SER A 101 20.32 -9.11 39.08
N ILE A 102 21.27 -9.26 38.14
CA ILE A 102 21.08 -8.89 36.72
C ILE A 102 19.96 -9.74 36.08
N LEU A 103 19.97 -11.05 36.31
CA LEU A 103 18.98 -11.97 35.75
C LEU A 103 17.59 -11.67 36.30
N SER A 104 17.48 -11.43 37.61
CA SER A 104 16.20 -11.10 38.25
C SER A 104 15.65 -9.77 37.73
N GLU A 105 16.50 -8.75 37.61
CA GLU A 105 16.10 -7.44 37.08
C GLU A 105 15.66 -7.53 35.63
N ARG A 106 16.40 -8.24 34.76
CA ARG A 106 16.03 -8.43 33.36
C ARG A 106 14.75 -9.24 33.21
N TYR A 107 14.59 -10.29 34.00
CA TYR A 107 13.38 -11.11 33.95
C TYR A 107 12.14 -10.32 34.39
N GLU A 108 12.23 -9.49 35.44
CA GLU A 108 11.13 -8.62 35.85
C GLU A 108 10.87 -7.47 34.86
N ASN A 109 11.91 -6.78 34.37
CA ASN A 109 11.75 -5.57 33.58
C ASN A 109 11.61 -5.79 32.07
N GLU A 110 12.20 -6.85 31.52
CA GLU A 110 12.16 -7.13 30.08
C GLU A 110 11.15 -8.24 29.77
N VAL A 111 11.18 -9.35 30.50
CA VAL A 111 10.29 -10.50 30.21
C VAL A 111 8.89 -10.27 30.75
N LYS A 112 8.73 -10.05 32.06
CA LYS A 112 7.40 -9.92 32.67
C LYS A 112 6.66 -8.66 32.24
N GLN A 113 7.36 -7.56 31.99
CA GLN A 113 6.71 -6.37 31.44
C GLN A 113 6.14 -6.62 30.05
N ILE A 114 6.89 -7.27 29.15
CA ILE A 114 6.39 -7.59 27.81
C ILE A 114 5.23 -8.59 27.87
N ALA A 115 5.36 -9.64 28.69
CA ALA A 115 4.30 -10.63 28.88
C ALA A 115 3.03 -10.04 29.53
N GLY A 116 3.16 -8.97 30.32
CA GLY A 116 2.05 -8.25 30.95
C GLY A 116 1.40 -7.15 30.11
N LEU A 117 1.85 -6.93 28.86
CA LEU A 117 1.23 -5.95 27.96
C LEU A 117 -0.03 -6.53 27.30
N ASP A 118 -1.22 -6.13 27.80
CA ASP A 118 -2.53 -6.43 27.19
C ASP A 118 -2.64 -5.95 25.71
N THR A 119 -1.78 -5.03 25.27
CA THR A 119 -1.77 -4.42 23.93
C THR A 119 -1.23 -5.33 22.82
N CYS A 120 -0.71 -6.51 23.15
CA CYS A 120 -0.22 -7.43 22.13
C CYS A 120 -1.34 -8.05 21.26
N GLY A 121 -2.63 -7.78 21.55
CA GLY A 121 -3.78 -8.26 20.78
C GLY A 121 -4.39 -7.27 19.77
N ASP A 122 -3.93 -6.02 19.69
CA ASP A 122 -4.61 -4.99 18.86
C ASP A 122 -4.43 -5.20 17.34
N SER A 123 -3.36 -5.90 16.93
CA SER A 123 -3.18 -6.39 15.57
C SER A 123 -2.23 -7.59 15.56
N VAL A 124 -2.41 -8.53 14.64
CA VAL A 124 -1.54 -9.71 14.49
C VAL A 124 -0.08 -9.30 14.22
N ARG A 125 0.16 -8.17 13.54
CA ARG A 125 1.51 -7.63 13.34
C ARG A 125 2.14 -7.19 14.66
N ASN A 126 1.36 -6.56 15.54
CA ASN A 126 1.82 -6.19 16.88
C ASN A 126 2.07 -7.43 17.74
N GLU A 127 1.21 -8.44 17.63
CA GLU A 127 1.38 -9.73 18.29
C GLU A 127 2.68 -10.42 17.88
N ILE A 128 2.94 -10.56 16.58
CA ILE A 128 4.19 -11.12 16.05
C ILE A 128 5.40 -10.33 16.58
N CYS A 129 5.35 -9.00 16.55
CA CYS A 129 6.41 -8.15 17.08
C CYS A 129 6.60 -8.33 18.60
N CYS A 130 5.52 -8.46 19.37
CA CYS A 130 5.57 -8.72 20.81
C CYS A 130 6.27 -10.06 21.09
N TRP A 131 5.84 -11.14 20.42
CA TRP A 131 6.43 -12.47 20.59
C TRP A 131 7.90 -12.51 20.21
N LEU A 132 8.31 -11.81 19.15
CA LEU A 132 9.72 -11.70 18.80
C LEU A 132 10.52 -10.88 19.82
N ARG A 133 9.95 -9.83 20.39
CA ARG A 133 10.61 -9.07 21.47
C ARG A 133 10.75 -9.91 22.74
N LEU A 134 9.72 -10.69 23.07
CA LEU A 134 9.74 -11.61 24.20
C LEU A 134 10.83 -12.68 24.00
N LYS A 135 10.88 -13.32 22.83
CA LYS A 135 11.94 -14.26 22.43
C LYS A 135 13.33 -13.66 22.60
N ASN A 136 13.57 -12.48 22.02
CA ASN A 136 14.86 -11.80 22.11
C ASN A 136 15.23 -11.48 23.58
N SER A 137 14.25 -11.16 24.42
CA SER A 137 14.48 -10.86 25.84
C SER A 137 14.87 -12.13 26.60
N TYR A 138 14.20 -13.26 26.34
CA TYR A 138 14.61 -14.55 26.88
C TYR A 138 15.98 -15.00 26.39
N GLU A 139 16.26 -14.93 25.09
CA GLU A 139 17.55 -15.34 24.53
C GLU A 139 18.71 -14.54 25.13
N ARG A 140 18.52 -13.24 25.41
CA ARG A 140 19.49 -12.38 26.12
C ARG A 140 19.77 -12.81 27.57
N ILE A 141 18.85 -13.55 28.18
CA ILE A 141 18.97 -14.08 29.54
C ILE A 141 19.54 -15.51 29.51
N VAL A 142 19.02 -16.37 28.63
CA VAL A 142 19.34 -17.81 28.58
C VAL A 142 20.67 -18.10 27.88
N LEU A 143 21.02 -17.41 26.79
CA LEU A 143 22.29 -17.66 26.08
C LEU A 143 23.53 -17.45 26.97
N PRO A 144 23.62 -16.39 27.80
CA PRO A 144 24.71 -16.24 28.75
C PRO A 144 24.81 -17.34 29.81
N LEU A 145 23.71 -18.03 30.14
CA LEU A 145 23.72 -19.15 31.09
C LEU A 145 24.38 -20.41 30.51
N GLN A 146 24.40 -20.52 29.18
CA GLN A 146 25.03 -21.63 28.46
C GLN A 146 26.54 -21.42 28.27
N ASP A 147 27.08 -20.28 28.71
CA ASP A 147 28.50 -19.96 28.60
C ASP A 147 29.36 -20.84 29.54
N GLU A 148 30.45 -21.39 28.99
CA GLU A 148 31.35 -22.31 29.70
C GLU A 148 31.97 -21.65 30.95
N TYR A 149 32.29 -20.35 30.89
CA TYR A 149 32.85 -19.63 32.03
C TYR A 149 31.81 -19.44 33.14
N MET A 150 30.55 -19.18 32.76
CA MET A 150 29.45 -19.11 33.72
C MET A 150 29.26 -20.44 34.43
N TYR A 151 29.23 -21.53 33.67
CA TYR A 151 29.10 -22.89 34.20
C TYR A 151 30.19 -23.21 35.23
N LEU A 152 31.46 -22.97 34.88
CA LEU A 152 32.59 -23.24 35.78
C LEU A 152 32.54 -22.37 37.05
N THR A 153 32.14 -21.10 36.92
CA THR A 153 32.03 -20.17 38.05
C THR A 153 30.95 -20.62 39.05
N VAL A 154 29.81 -21.11 38.56
CA VAL A 154 28.71 -21.61 39.41
C VAL A 154 29.07 -22.95 40.08
N GLN A 155 29.78 -23.84 39.38
CA GLN A 155 30.28 -25.08 39.99
C GLN A 155 31.27 -24.79 41.13
N GLU A 156 32.07 -23.73 41.02
CA GLU A 156 32.91 -23.28 42.14
C GLU A 156 32.07 -22.77 43.33
N VAL A 157 31.00 -21.99 43.09
CA VAL A 157 30.06 -21.55 44.16
C VAL A 157 29.43 -22.74 44.87
N LYS A 158 29.02 -23.80 44.16
CA LYS A 158 28.44 -25.02 44.74
C LYS A 158 29.28 -25.63 45.85
N THR A 159 30.61 -25.51 45.75
CA THR A 159 31.54 -26.07 46.75
C THR A 159 31.79 -25.16 47.95
N VAL A 160 31.33 -23.90 47.91
CA VAL A 160 31.71 -22.86 48.87
C VAL A 160 30.51 -22.17 49.53
N ASP A 161 29.40 -22.00 48.82
CA ASP A 161 28.18 -21.35 49.29
C ASP A 161 26.97 -22.07 48.67
N THR A 162 26.46 -23.07 49.39
CA THR A 162 25.37 -23.94 48.92
C THR A 162 24.04 -23.18 48.79
N GLU A 163 23.77 -22.22 49.68
CA GLU A 163 22.53 -21.42 49.65
C GLU A 163 22.48 -20.55 48.40
N LEU A 164 23.61 -19.88 48.07
CA LEU A 164 23.71 -19.08 46.85
C LEU A 164 23.61 -19.93 45.57
N TYR A 165 24.14 -21.15 45.60
CA TYR A 165 23.97 -22.10 44.50
C TYR A 165 22.51 -22.52 44.32
N GLU A 166 21.79 -22.83 45.41
CA GLU A 166 20.36 -23.16 45.36
C GLU A 166 19.51 -21.99 44.82
N GLU A 167 19.83 -20.76 45.20
CA GLU A 167 19.19 -19.54 44.66
C GLU A 167 19.43 -19.39 43.15
N TRP A 168 20.68 -19.56 42.70
CA TRP A 168 21.03 -19.56 41.28
C TRP A 168 20.29 -20.65 40.51
N GLU A 169 20.32 -21.88 41.02
CA GLU A 169 19.71 -23.06 40.38
C GLU A 169 18.18 -22.88 40.29
N GLY A 170 17.53 -22.38 41.35
CA GLY A 170 16.10 -22.09 41.34
C GLY A 170 15.71 -21.03 40.31
N LEU A 171 16.40 -19.89 40.28
CA LEU A 171 16.12 -18.80 39.33
C LEU A 171 16.36 -19.24 37.88
N THR A 172 17.51 -19.84 37.60
CA THR A 172 17.89 -20.23 36.22
C THR A 172 17.06 -21.40 35.70
N SER A 173 16.68 -22.35 36.56
CA SER A 173 15.77 -23.44 36.18
C SER A 173 14.38 -22.91 35.85
N ALA A 174 13.82 -22.02 36.67
CA ALA A 174 12.50 -21.42 36.41
C ALA A 174 12.46 -20.67 35.08
N ILE A 175 13.46 -19.82 34.82
CA ILE A 175 13.57 -19.06 33.55
C ILE A 175 13.75 -20.01 32.36
N THR A 176 14.57 -21.05 32.50
CA THR A 176 14.86 -21.98 31.40
C THR A 176 13.65 -22.88 31.11
N GLU A 177 12.92 -23.31 32.14
CA GLU A 177 11.69 -24.08 32.00
C GLU A 177 10.61 -23.25 31.29
N GLU A 178 10.41 -21.99 31.70
CA GLU A 178 9.48 -21.08 31.03
C GLU A 178 9.89 -20.80 29.58
N TYR A 179 11.17 -20.53 29.32
CA TYR A 179 11.69 -20.37 27.96
C TYR A 179 11.41 -21.60 27.10
N ASN A 180 11.75 -22.80 27.61
CA ASN A 180 11.53 -24.06 26.89
C ASN A 180 10.05 -24.33 26.64
N SER A 181 9.17 -23.91 27.54
CA SER A 181 7.72 -24.03 27.34
C SER A 181 7.16 -23.11 26.24
N LEU A 182 7.92 -22.09 25.83
CA LEU A 182 7.55 -21.11 24.80
C LEU A 182 8.33 -21.26 23.48
N VAL A 183 9.25 -22.24 23.38
CA VAL A 183 10.12 -22.41 22.20
C VAL A 183 9.30 -22.64 20.94
N GLU A 184 8.23 -23.43 21.03
CA GLU A 184 7.39 -23.77 19.89
C GLU A 184 6.61 -22.54 19.39
N GLU A 185 6.06 -21.72 20.29
CA GLU A 185 5.46 -20.42 19.98
C GLU A 185 6.48 -19.45 19.37
N PHE A 186 7.70 -19.41 19.91
CA PHE A 186 8.77 -18.58 19.34
C PHE A 186 9.15 -19.01 17.92
N GLU A 187 9.15 -20.31 17.62
CA GLU A 187 9.36 -20.82 16.26
C GLU A 187 8.22 -20.39 15.33
N TYR A 188 6.98 -20.50 15.78
CA TYR A 188 5.79 -20.08 15.05
C TYR A 188 5.82 -18.60 14.67
N TYR A 189 5.97 -17.72 15.65
CA TYR A 189 5.98 -16.27 15.41
C TYR A 189 7.22 -15.83 14.60
N THR A 190 8.32 -16.59 14.67
CA THR A 190 9.47 -16.39 13.78
C THR A 190 9.12 -16.73 12.33
N LEU A 191 8.37 -17.82 12.09
CA LEU A 191 7.87 -18.20 10.76
C LEU A 191 6.93 -17.12 10.21
N LEU A 192 5.97 -16.66 11.01
CA LEU A 192 5.04 -15.60 10.63
C LEU A 192 5.73 -14.28 10.31
N HIS A 193 6.76 -13.90 11.08
CA HIS A 193 7.53 -12.71 10.78
C HIS A 193 8.29 -12.84 9.46
N LYS A 194 8.95 -13.98 9.21
CA LYS A 194 9.66 -14.22 7.93
C LYS A 194 8.71 -14.12 6.74
N LEU A 195 7.49 -14.62 6.88
CA LEU A 195 6.43 -14.44 5.88
C LEU A 195 6.15 -12.96 5.63
N LEU A 196 5.83 -12.19 6.69
CA LEU A 196 5.51 -10.77 6.56
C LEU A 196 6.67 -9.98 5.92
N THR A 197 7.92 -10.25 6.32
CA THR A 197 9.10 -9.60 5.74
C THR A 197 9.33 -10.01 4.28
N ALA A 198 9.04 -11.26 3.92
CA ALA A 198 9.18 -11.71 2.54
C ALA A 198 8.27 -10.93 1.58
N PHE A 199 7.08 -10.50 2.01
CA PHE A 199 6.21 -9.65 1.19
C PHE A 199 6.75 -8.24 0.98
N GLU A 200 7.56 -7.74 1.91
CA GLU A 200 8.14 -6.39 1.83
C GLU A 200 9.41 -6.38 0.95
N GLU A 201 10.16 -7.49 0.89
CA GLU A 201 11.48 -7.53 0.27
C GLU A 201 11.55 -8.25 -1.08
N VAL A 202 10.55 -9.09 -1.43
CA VAL A 202 10.60 -9.97 -2.60
C VAL A 202 9.85 -9.36 -3.80
N PRO A 203 10.38 -9.49 -5.04
CA PRO A 203 9.67 -9.04 -6.24
C PRO A 203 8.29 -9.70 -6.36
N PHE A 204 7.27 -8.93 -6.80
CA PHE A 204 5.88 -9.39 -6.92
C PHE A 204 5.72 -10.76 -7.59
N ASP A 205 6.40 -10.98 -8.72
CA ASP A 205 6.33 -12.25 -9.47
C ASP A 205 6.86 -13.46 -8.68
N SER A 206 7.69 -13.21 -7.66
CA SER A 206 8.29 -14.22 -6.79
C SER A 206 7.48 -14.48 -5.52
N VAL A 207 6.62 -13.54 -5.09
CA VAL A 207 5.81 -13.64 -3.86
C VAL A 207 4.90 -14.87 -3.88
N LYS A 208 4.29 -15.19 -5.02
CA LYS A 208 3.41 -16.38 -5.14
C LYS A 208 4.11 -17.70 -4.82
N TYR A 209 5.40 -17.80 -5.11
CA TYR A 209 6.19 -19.00 -4.85
C TYR A 209 6.57 -19.14 -3.36
N LEU A 210 6.37 -18.09 -2.58
CA LEU A 210 6.58 -18.10 -1.13
C LEU A 210 5.27 -18.30 -0.38
N MET A 211 4.17 -17.70 -0.87
CA MET A 211 2.84 -17.79 -0.27
C MET A 211 2.32 -19.21 -0.12
N VAL A 212 2.32 -19.99 -1.21
CA VAL A 212 1.73 -21.34 -1.19
C VAL A 212 2.50 -22.29 -0.26
N PRO A 213 3.84 -22.42 -0.37
CA PRO A 213 4.60 -23.26 0.57
C PRO A 213 4.46 -22.83 2.03
N LEU A 214 4.28 -21.53 2.28
CA LEU A 214 4.20 -21.05 3.66
C LEU A 214 2.80 -21.26 4.26
N ILE A 215 1.73 -21.24 3.48
CA ILE A 215 0.41 -21.73 3.92
C ILE A 215 0.53 -23.21 4.34
N GLU A 216 1.24 -24.03 3.57
CA GLU A 216 1.52 -25.43 3.92
C GLU A 216 2.39 -25.55 5.20
N ASP A 217 3.41 -24.71 5.36
CA ASP A 217 4.25 -24.71 6.57
C ASP A 217 3.46 -24.31 7.83
N ILE A 218 2.58 -23.31 7.72
CA ILE A 218 1.67 -22.89 8.81
C ILE A 218 0.72 -24.04 9.13
N LYS A 219 0.10 -24.66 8.12
CA LYS A 219 -0.78 -25.81 8.29
C LYS A 219 -0.06 -26.95 9.02
N ALA A 220 1.13 -27.34 8.55
CA ALA A 220 1.95 -28.38 9.17
C ALA A 220 2.40 -28.03 10.60
N TYR A 221 2.54 -26.74 10.92
CA TYR A 221 2.76 -26.30 12.30
C TYR A 221 1.49 -26.48 13.14
N CYS A 222 0.34 -25.98 12.69
CA CYS A 222 -0.92 -26.05 13.41
C CYS A 222 -1.36 -27.51 13.66
N GLU A 223 -1.17 -28.40 12.68
CA GLU A 223 -1.41 -29.83 12.83
C GLU A 223 -0.51 -30.48 13.89
N ARG A 224 0.78 -30.10 13.94
CA ARG A 224 1.71 -30.58 14.99
C ARG A 224 1.32 -30.13 16.39
N GLN A 225 0.68 -28.96 16.49
CA GLN A 225 0.24 -28.36 17.74
C GLN A 225 -1.17 -28.79 18.17
N GLU A 226 -1.82 -29.69 17.43
CA GLU A 226 -3.20 -30.11 17.66
C GLU A 226 -4.18 -28.91 17.76
N MET A 227 -3.91 -27.83 17.01
CA MET A 227 -4.77 -26.64 17.02
C MET A 227 -6.15 -26.97 16.43
N GLU A 228 -7.21 -26.64 17.17
CA GLU A 228 -8.59 -26.93 16.76
C GLU A 228 -9.07 -26.11 15.55
N ASN A 229 -8.42 -25.00 15.18
CA ASN A 229 -8.87 -24.09 14.12
C ASN A 229 -7.70 -23.62 13.22
N VAL A 230 -7.14 -24.57 12.46
CA VAL A 230 -6.01 -24.32 11.53
C VAL A 230 -6.41 -23.33 10.44
N PHE A 231 -7.61 -23.48 9.89
CA PHE A 231 -8.12 -22.62 8.84
C PHE A 231 -8.27 -21.16 9.29
N GLY A 232 -8.85 -20.93 10.47
CA GLY A 232 -9.02 -19.60 11.04
C GLY A 232 -7.69 -18.87 11.23
N GLU A 233 -6.64 -19.60 11.60
CA GLU A 233 -5.31 -19.04 11.78
C GLU A 233 -4.65 -18.63 10.45
N ILE A 234 -4.80 -19.45 9.41
CA ILE A 234 -4.34 -19.12 8.05
C ILE A 234 -5.06 -17.87 7.51
N VAL A 235 -6.39 -17.79 7.68
CA VAL A 235 -7.18 -16.60 7.29
C VAL A 235 -6.75 -15.38 8.08
N ARG A 236 -6.50 -15.53 9.38
CA ARG A 236 -6.04 -14.45 10.26
C ARG A 236 -4.72 -13.87 9.76
N ILE A 237 -3.75 -14.71 9.40
CA ILE A 237 -2.45 -14.29 8.86
C ILE A 237 -2.61 -13.64 7.48
N ALA A 238 -3.40 -14.24 6.60
CA ALA A 238 -3.61 -13.73 5.25
C ALA A 238 -4.21 -12.31 5.25
N ARG A 239 -5.04 -11.97 6.25
CA ARG A 239 -5.62 -10.62 6.41
C ARG A 239 -4.61 -9.54 6.83
N VAL A 240 -3.44 -9.93 7.34
CA VAL A 240 -2.40 -9.02 7.85
C VAL A 240 -1.45 -8.60 6.74
N ILE A 241 -1.43 -9.37 5.65
CA ILE A 241 -0.66 -9.05 4.46
C ILE A 241 -1.16 -7.72 3.91
N ASP A 242 -0.25 -6.75 3.82
CA ASP A 242 -0.53 -5.45 3.23
C ASP A 242 -0.52 -5.56 1.69
N PHE A 243 -1.59 -6.16 1.15
CA PHE A 243 -1.79 -6.27 -0.30
C PHE A 243 -1.75 -4.91 -1.00
N GLN A 244 -2.15 -3.84 -0.31
CA GLN A 244 -2.11 -2.49 -0.88
C GLN A 244 -0.67 -2.06 -1.14
N GLU A 245 0.22 -2.20 -0.15
CA GLU A 245 1.64 -1.89 -0.28
C GLU A 245 2.32 -2.75 -1.38
N ILE A 246 1.99 -4.05 -1.45
CA ILE A 246 2.49 -4.95 -2.48
C ILE A 246 2.11 -4.46 -3.89
N PHE A 247 0.83 -4.12 -4.10
CA PHE A 247 0.36 -3.66 -5.41
C PHE A 247 0.89 -2.26 -5.74
N VAL A 248 0.99 -1.35 -4.77
CA VAL A 248 1.61 -0.03 -4.98
C VAL A 248 3.05 -0.20 -5.48
N ASN A 249 3.86 -1.02 -4.81
CA ASN A 249 5.26 -1.24 -5.22
C ASN A 249 5.38 -1.96 -6.57
N TYR A 250 4.42 -2.83 -6.92
CA TYR A 250 4.40 -3.53 -8.21
C TYR A 250 4.01 -2.61 -9.38
N PHE A 251 2.97 -1.80 -9.20
CA PHE A 251 2.51 -0.88 -10.22
C PHE A 251 3.42 0.33 -10.35
N PHE A 252 3.94 0.83 -9.23
CA PHE A 252 4.71 2.07 -9.10
C PHE A 252 6.03 1.86 -8.36
N PRO A 253 7.00 1.14 -8.97
CA PRO A 253 8.31 0.95 -8.35
C PRO A 253 9.05 2.28 -8.12
N ASP A 254 8.76 3.30 -8.95
CA ASP A 254 9.07 4.69 -8.64
C ASP A 254 7.79 5.36 -8.11
N ARG A 255 7.75 5.71 -6.82
CA ARG A 255 6.58 6.35 -6.20
C ARG A 255 6.32 7.78 -6.68
N SER A 256 7.25 8.37 -7.42
CA SER A 256 7.03 9.63 -8.13
C SER A 256 6.38 9.44 -9.50
N ALA A 257 6.27 8.19 -9.98
CA ALA A 257 5.62 7.87 -11.24
C ALA A 257 4.11 8.14 -11.15
N VAL A 258 3.62 8.79 -12.19
CA VAL A 258 2.22 9.15 -12.34
C VAL A 258 1.56 8.04 -13.15
N LEU A 259 0.48 7.41 -12.63
CA LEU A 259 -0.29 6.33 -13.30
C LEU A 259 -0.58 6.63 -14.78
N TRP A 260 -0.73 7.91 -15.06
CA TRP A 260 -1.18 8.46 -16.33
C TRP A 260 -0.13 8.52 -17.43
N ASP A 261 1.14 8.34 -17.10
CA ASP A 261 2.24 8.31 -18.06
C ASP A 261 2.68 6.87 -18.40
N GLU A 262 2.11 5.85 -17.72
CA GLU A 262 2.34 4.45 -18.05
C GLU A 262 1.51 3.96 -19.25
N ASP A 263 2.04 2.96 -19.96
CA ASP A 263 1.35 2.31 -21.08
C ASP A 263 0.11 1.56 -20.57
N ARG A 264 -1.07 1.90 -21.11
CA ARG A 264 -2.35 1.24 -20.77
C ARG A 264 -2.26 -0.28 -20.91
N SER A 265 -1.57 -0.78 -21.93
CA SER A 265 -1.43 -2.22 -22.16
C SER A 265 -0.62 -2.90 -21.06
N LEU A 266 0.43 -2.23 -20.57
CA LEU A 266 1.25 -2.70 -19.45
C LEU A 266 0.44 -2.70 -18.14
N ILE A 267 -0.34 -1.65 -17.88
CA ILE A 267 -1.21 -1.59 -16.70
C ILE A 267 -2.26 -2.70 -16.73
N GLU A 268 -2.93 -2.91 -17.87
CA GLU A 268 -3.91 -3.99 -18.04
C GLU A 268 -3.27 -5.38 -17.84
N GLU A 269 -2.04 -5.60 -18.28
CA GLU A 269 -1.29 -6.83 -18.02
C GLU A 269 -0.97 -7.00 -16.53
N LYS A 270 -0.43 -5.97 -15.88
CA LYS A 270 -0.15 -5.95 -14.43
C LYS A 270 -1.42 -6.27 -13.63
N MET A 271 -2.56 -5.67 -13.99
CA MET A 271 -3.85 -5.94 -13.34
C MET A 271 -4.28 -7.39 -13.46
N LYS A 272 -4.19 -7.99 -14.66
CA LYS A 272 -4.53 -9.41 -14.86
C LYS A 272 -3.66 -10.31 -13.99
N LYS A 273 -2.36 -10.02 -13.88
CA LYS A 273 -1.44 -10.74 -13.00
C LYS A 273 -1.82 -10.58 -11.53
N SER A 274 -2.19 -9.37 -11.10
CA SER A 274 -2.61 -9.11 -9.72
C SER A 274 -3.91 -9.79 -9.34
N VAL A 275 -4.90 -9.83 -10.23
CA VAL A 275 -6.14 -10.59 -10.00
C VAL A 275 -5.85 -12.09 -9.93
N GLY A 276 -5.06 -12.62 -10.87
CA GLY A 276 -4.63 -14.02 -10.83
C GLY A 276 -3.88 -14.39 -9.55
N PHE A 277 -3.01 -13.51 -9.07
CA PHE A 277 -2.31 -13.69 -7.80
C PHE A 277 -3.27 -13.78 -6.60
N LEU A 278 -4.30 -12.92 -6.54
CA LEU A 278 -5.32 -12.98 -5.50
C LEU A 278 -6.16 -14.27 -5.61
N ASP A 279 -6.48 -14.71 -6.82
CA ASP A 279 -7.20 -15.96 -7.06
C ASP A 279 -6.36 -17.18 -6.62
N ASP A 280 -5.06 -17.21 -6.94
CA ASP A 280 -4.15 -18.28 -6.54
C ASP A 280 -4.10 -18.41 -5.00
N ILE A 281 -3.97 -17.30 -4.28
CA ILE A 281 -3.99 -17.30 -2.79
C ILE A 281 -5.33 -17.81 -2.26
N LEU A 282 -6.44 -17.32 -2.82
CA LEU A 282 -7.76 -17.75 -2.39
C LEU A 282 -7.95 -19.26 -2.63
N GLN A 283 -7.49 -19.78 -3.77
CA GLN A 283 -7.56 -21.20 -4.09
C GLN A 283 -6.70 -22.04 -3.14
N SER A 284 -5.49 -21.59 -2.80
CA SER A 284 -4.65 -22.29 -1.82
C SER A 284 -5.33 -22.35 -0.44
N ILE A 285 -5.97 -21.28 0.01
CA ILE A 285 -6.68 -21.25 1.30
C ILE A 285 -7.96 -22.09 1.25
N VAL A 286 -8.71 -22.06 0.14
CA VAL A 286 -9.89 -22.92 -0.07
C VAL A 286 -9.50 -24.39 -0.10
N ALA A 287 -8.36 -24.76 -0.69
CA ALA A 287 -7.88 -26.13 -0.70
C ALA A 287 -7.64 -26.67 0.72
N VAL A 288 -7.10 -25.84 1.62
CA VAL A 288 -6.94 -26.21 3.04
C VAL A 288 -8.30 -26.45 3.70
N TYR A 289 -9.28 -25.58 3.42
CA TYR A 289 -10.64 -25.74 3.95
C TYR A 289 -11.35 -27.00 3.43
N GLU A 290 -11.19 -27.34 2.14
CA GLU A 290 -11.84 -28.50 1.53
C GLU A 290 -11.31 -29.85 2.05
N GLU A 291 -10.13 -29.86 2.67
CA GLU A 291 -9.58 -31.05 3.32
C GLU A 291 -10.16 -31.31 4.73
N GLU A 292 -10.91 -30.36 5.31
CA GLU A 292 -11.58 -30.57 6.60
C GLU A 292 -12.87 -31.41 6.41
N GLU A 293 -12.91 -32.59 7.03
CA GLU A 293 -14.05 -33.51 6.90
C GLU A 293 -15.36 -32.97 7.52
N ASN A 294 -15.30 -32.00 8.44
CA ASN A 294 -16.46 -31.34 9.07
C ASN A 294 -16.14 -29.88 9.48
N PRO A 295 -16.20 -28.91 8.56
CA PRO A 295 -15.93 -27.52 8.89
C PRO A 295 -16.98 -26.98 9.86
N SER A 296 -16.50 -26.32 10.90
CA SER A 296 -17.30 -25.61 11.90
C SER A 296 -18.03 -24.41 11.30
N GLY A 297 -19.06 -23.94 12.00
CA GLY A 297 -19.76 -22.70 11.61
C GLY A 297 -18.88 -21.45 11.61
N GLU A 298 -17.79 -21.46 12.37
CA GLU A 298 -16.82 -20.36 12.43
C GLU A 298 -15.89 -20.36 11.21
N GLU A 299 -15.46 -21.54 10.74
CA GLU A 299 -14.63 -21.68 9.54
C GLU A 299 -15.40 -21.30 8.27
N ILE A 300 -16.67 -21.71 8.14
CA ILE A 300 -17.54 -21.28 7.04
C ILE A 300 -17.64 -19.75 7.00
N LYS A 301 -17.81 -19.11 8.16
CA LYS A 301 -17.90 -17.65 8.27
C LYS A 301 -16.57 -16.98 7.93
N ALA A 302 -15.45 -17.50 8.43
CA ALA A 302 -14.13 -16.98 8.14
C ALA A 302 -13.78 -17.07 6.64
N LEU A 303 -14.16 -18.16 5.97
CA LEU A 303 -13.99 -18.33 4.54
C LEU A 303 -14.79 -17.28 3.76
N ALA A 304 -16.07 -17.10 4.11
CA ALA A 304 -16.92 -16.11 3.46
C ALA A 304 -16.40 -14.67 3.68
N GLU A 305 -15.93 -14.34 4.88
CA GLU A 305 -15.31 -13.05 5.17
C GLU A 305 -14.01 -12.83 4.39
N PHE A 306 -13.20 -13.88 4.23
CA PHE A 306 -11.96 -13.81 3.47
C PHE A 306 -12.22 -13.68 1.97
N GLN A 307 -13.18 -14.42 1.41
CA GLN A 307 -13.63 -14.27 0.03
C GLN A 307 -14.11 -12.82 -0.22
N ALA A 308 -14.96 -12.29 0.66
CA ALA A 308 -15.43 -10.91 0.56
C ALA A 308 -14.27 -9.90 0.64
N PHE A 309 -13.28 -10.14 1.50
CA PHE A 309 -12.06 -9.32 1.58
C PHE A 309 -11.26 -9.35 0.27
N MET A 310 -11.06 -10.53 -0.32
CA MET A 310 -10.34 -10.69 -1.58
C MET A 310 -11.09 -10.06 -2.75
N ASP A 311 -12.41 -10.24 -2.81
CA ASP A 311 -13.26 -9.60 -3.83
C ASP A 311 -13.23 -8.08 -3.70
N LYS A 312 -13.23 -7.54 -2.47
CA LYS A 312 -13.04 -6.12 -2.21
C LYS A 312 -11.74 -5.60 -2.85
N LYS A 313 -10.64 -6.34 -2.68
CA LYS A 313 -9.34 -6.01 -3.29
C LYS A 313 -9.37 -6.14 -4.82
N LYS A 314 -10.11 -7.10 -5.37
CA LYS A 314 -10.30 -7.25 -6.82
C LYS A 314 -11.07 -6.08 -7.43
N THR A 315 -12.07 -5.54 -6.73
CA THR A 315 -12.85 -4.38 -7.19
C THR A 315 -11.97 -3.15 -7.43
N CYS A 316 -10.91 -2.93 -6.65
CA CYS A 316 -9.96 -1.84 -6.92
C CYS A 316 -9.39 -1.90 -8.35
N PHE A 317 -9.14 -3.10 -8.88
CA PHE A 317 -8.66 -3.26 -10.25
C PHE A 317 -9.75 -2.94 -11.29
N THR A 318 -11.04 -3.11 -11.00
CA THR A 318 -12.10 -2.74 -11.98
C THR A 318 -12.24 -1.22 -12.13
N LEU A 319 -11.83 -0.45 -11.12
CA LEU A 319 -11.86 1.01 -11.14
C LEU A 319 -10.75 1.61 -12.00
N ILE A 320 -9.59 0.95 -12.14
CA ILE A 320 -8.44 1.46 -12.89
C ILE A 320 -8.77 1.70 -14.39
N PRO A 321 -9.38 0.76 -15.14
CA PRO A 321 -9.77 0.98 -16.52
C PRO A 321 -10.82 2.07 -16.67
N PHE A 322 -11.73 2.20 -15.69
CA PHE A 322 -12.73 3.27 -15.67
C PHE A 322 -12.06 4.65 -15.57
N ILE A 323 -11.07 4.78 -14.69
CA ILE A 323 -10.22 5.95 -14.52
C ILE A 323 -9.47 6.29 -15.83
N PHE A 324 -8.92 5.31 -16.55
CA PHE A 324 -8.31 5.53 -17.88
C PHE A 324 -9.33 5.99 -18.93
N ASN A 325 -10.50 5.37 -19.00
CA ASN A 325 -11.55 5.74 -19.96
C ASN A 325 -12.08 7.16 -19.71
N MET A 326 -12.24 7.56 -18.44
CA MET A 326 -12.59 8.94 -18.08
C MET A 326 -11.55 9.94 -18.60
N ASN A 327 -10.26 9.66 -18.43
CA ASN A 327 -9.20 10.55 -18.93
C ASN A 327 -9.19 10.61 -20.46
N GLU A 328 -9.37 9.48 -21.15
CA GLU A 328 -9.51 9.46 -22.61
C GLU A 328 -10.70 10.31 -23.08
N SER A 329 -11.84 10.22 -22.36
CA SER A 329 -13.03 11.05 -22.60
C SER A 329 -12.73 12.54 -22.39
N ILE A 330 -12.07 12.91 -21.29
CA ILE A 330 -11.64 14.29 -21.02
C ILE A 330 -10.76 14.81 -22.15
N ARG A 331 -9.74 14.05 -22.57
CA ARG A 331 -8.82 14.44 -23.66
C ARG A 331 -9.55 14.61 -25.00
N LYS A 332 -10.51 13.74 -25.33
CA LYS A 332 -11.34 13.87 -26.54
C LYS A 332 -12.16 15.16 -26.51
N LYS A 333 -12.82 15.44 -25.39
CA LYS A 333 -13.62 16.66 -25.18
C LYS A 333 -12.77 17.93 -25.26
N GLN A 334 -11.59 17.94 -24.64
CA GLN A 334 -10.63 19.05 -24.74
C GLN A 334 -10.14 19.28 -26.18
N LYS A 335 -9.88 18.23 -26.96
CA LYS A 335 -9.49 18.36 -28.39
C LYS A 335 -10.61 18.93 -29.25
N LEU A 336 -11.86 18.55 -28.99
CA LEU A 336 -13.01 19.04 -29.74
C LEU A 336 -13.24 20.54 -29.48
N ARG A 337 -12.91 21.05 -28.30
CA ARG A 337 -12.91 22.50 -28.03
C ARG A 337 -12.00 23.28 -28.97
N ASN A 338 -10.79 22.79 -29.26
CA ASN A 338 -9.89 23.46 -30.20
C ASN A 338 -10.49 23.57 -31.61
N ARG A 339 -11.48 22.71 -31.94
CA ARG A 339 -12.27 22.81 -33.17
C ARG A 339 -13.45 23.79 -33.04
N ILE A 340 -14.10 23.85 -31.87
CA ILE A 340 -15.21 24.79 -31.63
C ILE A 340 -14.74 26.25 -31.58
N ASP A 341 -13.54 26.52 -31.07
CA ASP A 341 -12.91 27.85 -31.18
C ASP A 341 -12.68 28.29 -32.65
N GLN A 342 -12.83 27.37 -33.62
CA GLN A 342 -12.75 27.62 -35.07
C GLN A 342 -14.12 27.67 -35.75
N VAL A 343 -15.21 27.39 -35.02
CA VAL A 343 -16.59 27.48 -35.55
C VAL A 343 -17.02 28.94 -35.43
N ASP A 344 -17.26 29.57 -36.58
CA ASP A 344 -17.69 30.96 -36.65
C ASP A 344 -19.18 31.03 -36.25
N PHE A 345 -19.46 31.44 -35.01
CA PHE A 345 -20.82 31.64 -34.50
C PHE A 345 -21.40 32.96 -35.05
N THR A 346 -21.40 33.12 -36.37
CA THR A 346 -21.90 34.31 -37.03
C THR A 346 -23.42 34.35 -36.93
N ASN A 347 -23.94 35.18 -36.02
CA ASN A 347 -25.13 36.03 -36.23
C ASN A 347 -25.45 36.97 -35.05
N ASN A 348 -24.74 36.92 -33.92
CA ASN A 348 -24.96 37.88 -32.82
C ASN A 348 -23.76 37.96 -31.84
N VAL A 349 -23.08 39.12 -31.81
CA VAL A 349 -21.83 39.38 -31.04
C VAL A 349 -22.00 39.15 -29.52
N GLU A 350 -23.19 39.39 -28.97
CA GLU A 350 -23.48 39.14 -27.56
C GLU A 350 -23.53 37.64 -27.24
N TRP A 351 -24.04 36.83 -28.16
CA TRP A 351 -24.12 35.38 -27.99
C TRP A 351 -22.76 34.71 -28.17
N GLU A 352 -21.94 35.20 -29.09
CA GLU A 352 -20.56 34.72 -29.26
C GLU A 352 -19.77 34.80 -27.96
N THR A 353 -19.85 35.95 -27.26
CA THR A 353 -19.17 36.15 -25.96
C THR A 353 -19.67 35.18 -24.89
N VAL A 354 -20.99 34.93 -24.83
CA VAL A 354 -21.60 34.00 -23.86
C VAL A 354 -21.20 32.56 -24.16
N ILE A 355 -21.18 32.16 -25.43
CA ILE A 355 -20.81 30.81 -25.88
C ILE A 355 -19.33 30.54 -25.56
N THR A 356 -18.44 31.44 -25.94
CA THR A 356 -17.00 31.31 -25.68
C THR A 356 -16.71 31.22 -24.18
N GLU A 357 -17.36 32.04 -23.36
CA GLU A 357 -17.18 32.02 -21.90
C GLU A 357 -17.73 30.75 -21.26
N THR A 358 -18.86 30.23 -21.75
CA THR A 358 -19.47 28.98 -21.25
C THR A 358 -18.62 27.77 -21.61
N ILE A 359 -18.10 27.72 -22.83
CA ILE A 359 -17.17 26.68 -23.28
C ILE A 359 -15.85 26.76 -22.50
N ARG A 360 -15.35 27.97 -22.21
CA ARG A 360 -14.17 28.18 -21.37
C ARG A 360 -14.37 27.59 -19.98
N LYS A 361 -15.51 27.86 -19.33
CA LYS A 361 -15.86 27.32 -18.00
C LYS A 361 -15.90 25.79 -18.00
N ALA A 362 -16.58 25.19 -18.97
CA ALA A 362 -16.61 23.72 -19.12
C ALA A 362 -15.20 23.14 -19.24
N ASN A 363 -14.34 23.80 -20.01
CA ASN A 363 -12.96 23.37 -20.18
C ASN A 363 -12.09 23.57 -18.91
N ASP A 364 -12.33 24.64 -18.15
CA ASP A 364 -11.64 24.85 -16.89
C ASP A 364 -12.01 23.75 -15.88
N ILE A 365 -13.27 23.32 -15.85
CA ILE A 365 -13.71 22.13 -15.09
C ILE A 365 -12.96 20.89 -15.55
N LEU A 366 -12.92 20.60 -16.87
CA LEU A 366 -12.21 19.43 -17.40
C LEU A 366 -10.70 19.44 -17.08
N LYS A 367 -10.05 20.61 -17.13
CA LYS A 367 -8.63 20.76 -16.75
C LYS A 367 -8.42 20.55 -15.25
N GLU A 368 -9.32 21.06 -14.43
CA GLU A 368 -9.29 20.84 -12.99
C GLU A 368 -9.47 19.34 -12.67
N THR A 369 -10.45 18.68 -13.30
CA THR A 369 -10.67 17.23 -13.18
C THR A 369 -9.42 16.46 -13.58
N GLU A 370 -8.81 16.76 -14.73
CA GLU A 370 -7.57 16.11 -15.17
C GLU A 370 -6.43 16.33 -14.17
N SER A 371 -6.27 17.55 -13.64
CA SER A 371 -5.23 17.86 -12.66
C SER A 371 -5.46 17.10 -11.35
N GLN A 372 -6.69 17.01 -10.86
CA GLN A 372 -7.01 16.27 -9.64
C GLN A 372 -6.81 14.76 -9.85
N MET A 373 -7.21 14.23 -11.01
CA MET A 373 -6.97 12.84 -11.40
C MET A 373 -5.47 12.53 -11.49
N ARG A 374 -4.66 13.43 -12.06
CA ARG A 374 -3.20 13.29 -12.15
C ARG A 374 -2.48 13.26 -10.80
N ASN A 375 -3.05 13.95 -9.81
CA ASN A 375 -2.47 14.05 -8.47
C ASN A 375 -2.99 12.99 -7.49
N LEU A 376 -3.73 11.98 -7.97
CA LEU A 376 -4.13 10.84 -7.15
C LEU A 376 -2.89 10.09 -6.67
N SER A 377 -2.81 9.81 -5.37
CA SER A 377 -1.73 9.00 -4.85
C SER A 377 -1.90 7.54 -5.31
N PRO A 378 -0.80 6.83 -5.63
CA PRO A 378 -0.84 5.42 -5.97
C PRO A 378 -1.60 4.56 -4.96
N GLU A 379 -1.44 4.87 -3.67
CA GLU A 379 -2.08 4.15 -2.58
C GLU A 379 -3.60 4.24 -2.63
N LEU A 380 -4.14 5.38 -3.10
CA LEU A 380 -5.58 5.61 -3.17
C LEU A 380 -6.26 4.69 -4.20
N LEU A 381 -5.55 4.23 -5.22
CA LEU A 381 -6.10 3.32 -6.23
C LEU A 381 -6.47 1.94 -5.66
N PHE A 382 -5.88 1.58 -4.53
CA PHE A 382 -6.06 0.28 -3.88
C PHE A 382 -6.84 0.36 -2.55
N ASP A 383 -7.35 1.55 -2.20
CA ASP A 383 -8.36 1.78 -1.17
C ASP A 383 -9.71 2.00 -1.86
N GLU A 384 -10.54 0.94 -1.95
CA GLU A 384 -11.81 0.96 -2.69
C GLU A 384 -12.73 2.12 -2.26
N ASP A 385 -12.94 2.30 -0.95
CA ASP A 385 -13.89 3.27 -0.41
C ASP A 385 -13.45 4.70 -0.72
N ARG A 386 -12.14 4.97 -0.65
CA ARG A 386 -11.60 6.28 -1.04
C ARG A 386 -11.62 6.45 -2.56
N CYS A 387 -11.18 5.44 -3.31
CA CYS A 387 -11.13 5.47 -4.77
C CYS A 387 -12.52 5.76 -5.36
N LEU A 388 -13.55 5.04 -4.91
CA LEU A 388 -14.94 5.22 -5.34
C LEU A 388 -15.41 6.66 -5.14
N ARG A 389 -15.21 7.25 -3.96
CA ARG A 389 -15.60 8.65 -3.70
C ARG A 389 -14.92 9.64 -4.65
N HIS A 390 -13.65 9.40 -4.98
CA HIS A 390 -12.94 10.23 -5.93
C HIS A 390 -13.46 10.03 -7.36
N VAL A 391 -13.74 8.79 -7.76
CA VAL A 391 -14.32 8.45 -9.06
C VAL A 391 -15.70 9.10 -9.23
N GLU A 392 -16.58 8.98 -8.23
CA GLU A 392 -17.90 9.64 -8.21
C GLU A 392 -17.74 11.16 -8.39
N LYS A 393 -16.84 11.79 -7.64
CA LYS A 393 -16.53 13.22 -7.79
C LYS A 393 -16.08 13.58 -9.20
N PHE A 394 -15.23 12.77 -9.83
CA PHE A 394 -14.78 13.04 -11.20
C PHE A 394 -15.91 12.88 -12.21
N VAL A 395 -16.77 11.87 -12.04
CA VAL A 395 -17.97 11.68 -12.86
C VAL A 395 -18.88 12.91 -12.77
N ASP A 396 -19.13 13.41 -11.55
CA ASP A 396 -19.94 14.61 -11.34
C ASP A 396 -19.35 15.84 -12.03
N MET A 397 -18.04 16.06 -11.92
CA MET A 397 -17.37 17.18 -12.60
C MET A 397 -17.44 17.06 -14.13
N ILE A 398 -17.29 15.85 -14.67
CA ILE A 398 -17.43 15.60 -16.12
C ILE A 398 -18.87 15.87 -16.56
N ASN A 399 -19.85 15.40 -15.80
CA ASN A 399 -21.28 15.63 -16.08
C ASN A 399 -21.62 17.12 -16.01
N GLN A 400 -21.08 17.86 -15.04
CA GLN A 400 -21.26 19.31 -14.93
C GLN A 400 -20.71 20.05 -16.17
N SER A 401 -19.54 19.62 -16.67
CA SER A 401 -19.01 20.13 -17.94
C SER A 401 -19.95 19.81 -19.10
N ASP A 402 -20.47 18.59 -19.19
CA ASP A 402 -21.37 18.16 -20.26
C ASP A 402 -22.69 18.93 -20.26
N GLU A 403 -23.30 19.14 -19.09
CA GLU A 403 -24.51 19.96 -18.92
C GLU A 403 -24.27 21.41 -19.35
N THR A 404 -23.09 21.95 -19.01
CA THR A 404 -22.70 23.32 -19.39
C THR A 404 -22.61 23.47 -20.91
N ILE A 405 -22.05 22.48 -21.62
CA ILE A 405 -21.95 22.48 -23.08
C ILE A 405 -23.33 22.20 -23.71
N LEU A 406 -24.12 21.28 -23.15
CA LEU A 406 -25.48 20.98 -23.60
C LEU A 406 -26.34 22.24 -23.60
N GLY A 407 -26.31 23.05 -22.53
CA GLY A 407 -27.09 24.28 -22.47
C GLY A 407 -26.77 25.26 -23.61
N VAL A 408 -25.51 25.31 -24.05
CA VAL A 408 -25.11 26.12 -25.22
C VAL A 408 -25.70 25.55 -26.50
N VAL A 409 -25.63 24.23 -26.70
CA VAL A 409 -26.19 23.57 -27.90
C VAL A 409 -27.69 23.73 -27.95
N GLU A 410 -28.39 23.56 -26.83
CA GLU A 410 -29.84 23.77 -26.75
C GLU A 410 -30.21 25.20 -27.16
N ILE A 411 -29.53 26.21 -26.62
CA ILE A 411 -29.81 27.61 -26.98
C ILE A 411 -29.58 27.86 -28.47
N GLN A 412 -28.47 27.36 -29.03
CA GLN A 412 -28.15 27.57 -30.44
C GLN A 412 -29.12 26.83 -31.36
N VAL A 413 -29.41 25.56 -31.09
CA VAL A 413 -30.27 24.74 -31.94
C VAL A 413 -31.73 25.19 -31.82
N LEU A 414 -32.25 25.35 -30.60
CA LEU A 414 -33.63 25.78 -30.37
C LEU A 414 -33.88 27.23 -30.79
N GLY A 415 -32.82 28.05 -30.85
CA GLY A 415 -32.88 29.43 -31.34
C GLY A 415 -32.93 29.56 -32.87
N THR A 416 -32.68 28.48 -33.61
CA THR A 416 -32.74 28.51 -35.08
C THR A 416 -34.16 28.34 -35.61
N GLN A 417 -34.43 28.94 -36.78
CA GLN A 417 -35.71 28.83 -37.48
C GLN A 417 -35.63 27.97 -38.75
N ALA A 418 -34.44 27.50 -39.11
CA ALA A 418 -34.18 26.72 -40.31
C ALA A 418 -33.35 25.49 -39.94
N ILE A 419 -33.58 24.39 -40.66
CA ILE A 419 -32.95 23.10 -40.37
C ILE A 419 -31.46 23.09 -40.67
N THR A 420 -31.01 23.77 -41.73
CA THR A 420 -29.60 23.76 -42.14
C THR A 420 -28.65 24.40 -41.10
N PRO A 421 -28.94 25.60 -40.54
CA PRO A 421 -28.17 26.15 -39.43
C PRO A 421 -28.20 25.27 -38.17
N ALA A 422 -29.36 24.69 -37.84
CA ALA A 422 -29.52 23.81 -36.69
C ALA A 422 -28.62 22.57 -36.79
N MET A 423 -28.59 21.96 -37.99
CA MET A 423 -27.71 20.83 -38.33
C MET A 423 -26.23 21.22 -38.28
N TYR A 424 -25.87 22.40 -38.79
CA TYR A 424 -24.49 22.88 -38.75
C TYR A 424 -23.96 22.99 -37.32
N TYR A 425 -24.78 23.50 -36.40
CA TYR A 425 -24.44 23.53 -34.99
C TYR A 425 -24.36 22.11 -34.41
N LEU A 426 -25.34 21.26 -34.61
CA LEU A 426 -25.29 19.88 -34.07
C LEU A 426 -24.08 19.09 -34.56
N GLU A 427 -23.70 19.22 -35.84
CA GLU A 427 -22.55 18.53 -36.40
C GLU A 427 -21.23 18.96 -35.70
N ALA A 428 -21.12 20.23 -35.29
CA ALA A 428 -19.97 20.73 -34.55
C ALA A 428 -19.81 20.08 -33.15
N PHE A 429 -20.90 19.57 -32.57
CA PHE A 429 -20.92 18.93 -31.25
C PHE A 429 -21.16 17.40 -31.32
N ARG A 430 -21.31 16.83 -32.51
CA ARG A 430 -21.67 15.42 -32.73
C ARG A 430 -20.67 14.42 -32.15
N GLU A 431 -19.38 14.76 -32.17
CA GLU A 431 -18.33 13.91 -31.58
C GLU A 431 -18.31 13.96 -30.04
N MET A 432 -19.03 14.91 -29.43
CA MET A 432 -19.08 15.13 -27.98
C MET A 432 -20.30 14.49 -27.32
N PHE A 433 -21.37 14.29 -28.09
CA PHE A 433 -22.67 13.87 -27.57
C PHE A 433 -23.19 12.65 -28.32
N ASP A 434 -23.57 11.62 -27.57
CA ASP A 434 -24.42 10.58 -28.12
C ASP A 434 -25.86 11.09 -28.15
N LEU A 435 -26.29 11.63 -29.30
CA LEU A 435 -27.62 12.21 -29.51
C LEU A 435 -28.78 11.20 -29.28
N LYS A 436 -28.46 9.92 -29.06
CA LYS A 436 -29.41 8.87 -28.67
C LYS A 436 -29.75 8.88 -27.18
N GLU A 437 -28.98 9.59 -26.35
CA GLU A 437 -29.27 9.67 -24.93
C GLU A 437 -30.57 10.45 -24.66
N PRO A 438 -31.38 10.03 -23.66
CA PRO A 438 -32.70 10.64 -23.40
C PRO A 438 -32.67 12.15 -23.14
N LYS A 439 -31.54 12.68 -22.63
CA LYS A 439 -31.39 14.11 -22.35
C LYS A 439 -31.42 15.00 -23.60
N TYR A 440 -31.18 14.46 -24.80
CA TYR A 440 -31.22 15.23 -26.06
C TYR A 440 -32.58 15.17 -26.78
N GLU A 441 -33.59 14.54 -26.19
CA GLU A 441 -34.91 14.36 -26.81
C GLU A 441 -35.55 15.70 -27.24
N THR A 442 -35.39 16.76 -26.45
CA THR A 442 -35.92 18.10 -26.78
C THR A 442 -35.30 18.67 -28.04
N ILE A 443 -33.99 18.50 -28.21
CA ILE A 443 -33.26 18.89 -29.43
C ILE A 443 -33.77 18.07 -30.61
N ASN A 444 -33.87 16.74 -30.46
CA ASN A 444 -34.32 15.84 -31.52
C ASN A 444 -35.76 16.18 -31.99
N GLN A 445 -36.66 16.48 -31.05
CA GLN A 445 -38.03 16.92 -31.37
C GLN A 445 -38.06 18.27 -32.09
N HIS A 446 -37.22 19.22 -31.69
CA HIS A 446 -37.13 20.51 -32.37
C HIS A 446 -36.60 20.35 -33.80
N MET A 447 -35.56 19.52 -34.00
CA MET A 447 -35.04 19.19 -35.32
C MET A 447 -36.11 18.57 -36.23
N LEU A 448 -36.92 17.65 -35.69
CA LEU A 448 -38.04 17.07 -36.43
C LEU A 448 -39.08 18.13 -36.83
N ARG A 449 -39.39 19.09 -35.95
CA ARG A 449 -40.32 20.19 -36.26
C ARG A 449 -39.78 21.11 -37.36
N LEU A 450 -38.50 21.48 -37.29
CA LEU A 450 -37.84 22.28 -38.33
C LEU A 450 -37.86 21.56 -39.68
N PHE A 451 -37.58 20.25 -39.68
CA PHE A 451 -37.64 19.40 -40.85
C PHE A 451 -39.05 19.38 -41.47
N ILE A 452 -40.09 19.10 -40.67
CA ILE A 452 -41.49 19.12 -41.13
C ILE A 452 -41.86 20.49 -41.71
N SER A 453 -41.51 21.57 -41.01
CA SER A 453 -41.81 22.95 -41.45
C SER A 453 -41.15 23.31 -42.79
N GLU A 454 -39.90 22.89 -43.02
CA GLU A 454 -39.22 23.08 -44.30
C GLU A 454 -39.88 22.27 -45.42
N PHE A 455 -40.28 21.03 -45.13
CA PHE A 455 -41.01 20.18 -46.08
C PHE A 455 -42.35 20.77 -46.49
N GLU A 456 -43.16 21.21 -45.52
CA GLU A 456 -44.45 21.86 -45.78
C GLU A 456 -44.29 23.16 -46.59
N SER A 457 -43.21 23.92 -46.32
CA SER A 457 -42.89 25.14 -47.06
C SER A 457 -42.54 24.84 -48.52
N LEU A 458 -41.75 23.78 -48.77
CA LEU A 458 -41.41 23.33 -50.13
C LEU A 458 -42.64 22.77 -50.87
N GLU A 459 -43.48 22.00 -50.21
CA GLU A 459 -44.73 21.49 -50.77
C GLU A 459 -45.65 22.64 -51.18
N LYS A 460 -45.86 23.61 -50.27
CA LYS A 460 -46.67 24.79 -50.54
C LYS A 460 -46.11 25.62 -51.69
N TYR A 461 -44.79 25.82 -51.73
CA TYR A 461 -44.12 26.51 -52.84
C TYR A 461 -44.33 25.78 -54.17
N PHE A 462 -44.20 24.45 -54.19
CA PHE A 462 -44.47 23.65 -55.37
C PHE A 462 -45.92 23.79 -55.83
N LEU A 463 -46.90 23.64 -54.93
CA LEU A 463 -48.33 23.71 -55.26
C LEU A 463 -48.74 25.08 -55.79
N MET A 464 -48.22 26.18 -55.20
CA MET A 464 -48.50 27.54 -55.64
C MET A 464 -47.94 27.85 -57.03
N ASN A 465 -46.81 27.24 -57.41
CA ASN A 465 -46.07 27.59 -58.62
C ASN A 465 -46.11 26.49 -59.69
N ARG A 466 -46.80 25.37 -59.47
CA ARG A 466 -46.86 24.22 -60.38
C ARG A 466 -47.32 24.58 -61.80
N GLU A 467 -48.33 25.43 -61.93
CA GLU A 467 -48.88 25.79 -63.24
C GLU A 467 -48.01 26.85 -63.96
N ARG A 468 -47.44 27.77 -63.18
CA ARG A 468 -46.56 28.85 -63.64
C ARG A 468 -45.34 28.96 -62.72
N PRO A 469 -44.27 28.16 -62.98
CA PRO A 469 -43.10 28.16 -62.14
C PRO A 469 -42.42 29.53 -62.09
N VAL A 470 -42.03 29.93 -60.89
CA VAL A 470 -41.27 31.16 -60.63
C VAL A 470 -39.78 30.79 -60.60
N ASP A 471 -38.89 31.74 -60.89
CA ASP A 471 -37.43 31.55 -60.87
C ASP A 471 -36.89 30.50 -61.86
N MET A 472 -37.59 30.30 -62.99
CA MET A 472 -37.10 29.45 -64.07
C MET A 472 -35.78 29.98 -64.68
N PRO A 473 -34.85 29.09 -65.10
CA PRO A 473 -33.67 29.47 -65.87
C PRO A 473 -34.04 30.30 -67.10
N ARG A 474 -33.50 31.53 -67.19
CA ARG A 474 -33.88 32.51 -68.23
C ARG A 474 -33.24 32.22 -69.60
N ASP A 475 -32.25 31.35 -69.62
CA ASP A 475 -31.41 30.98 -70.76
C ASP A 475 -31.92 29.75 -71.51
N LYS A 476 -33.03 29.13 -71.07
CA LYS A 476 -33.48 27.82 -71.57
C LYS A 476 -34.90 27.84 -72.16
N PRO A 477 -35.21 26.93 -73.11
CA PRO A 477 -36.58 26.73 -73.57
C PRO A 477 -37.53 26.38 -72.42
N VAL A 478 -38.75 26.91 -72.45
CA VAL A 478 -39.73 26.83 -71.34
C VAL A 478 -39.94 25.40 -70.83
N THR A 479 -40.02 24.40 -71.71
CA THR A 479 -40.20 23.00 -71.31
C THR A 479 -39.02 22.47 -70.49
N LEU A 480 -37.79 22.83 -70.89
CA LEU A 480 -36.56 22.42 -70.23
C LEU A 480 -36.35 23.18 -68.91
N ALA A 481 -36.67 24.47 -68.90
CA ALA A 481 -36.64 25.31 -67.72
C ALA A 481 -37.62 24.83 -66.63
N LYS A 482 -38.79 24.28 -67.01
CA LYS A 482 -39.74 23.65 -66.07
C LYS A 482 -39.22 22.33 -65.49
N MET A 483 -38.53 21.51 -66.28
CA MET A 483 -37.94 20.26 -65.81
C MET A 483 -36.82 20.54 -64.81
N GLU A 484 -35.93 21.49 -65.10
CA GLU A 484 -34.84 21.86 -64.20
C GLU A 484 -35.33 22.51 -62.90
N TRP A 485 -36.40 23.32 -62.95
CA TRP A 485 -37.04 23.84 -61.74
C TRP A 485 -37.57 22.71 -60.83
N ALA A 486 -38.19 21.69 -61.41
CA ALA A 486 -38.66 20.53 -60.65
C ALA A 486 -37.50 19.68 -60.11
N GLU A 487 -36.44 19.48 -60.91
CA GLU A 487 -35.22 18.79 -60.46
C GLU A 487 -34.54 19.52 -59.29
N GLN A 488 -34.50 20.85 -59.29
CA GLN A 488 -33.95 21.63 -58.17
C GLN A 488 -34.76 21.45 -56.88
N LEU A 489 -36.09 21.41 -56.97
CA LEU A 489 -36.95 21.14 -55.81
C LEU A 489 -36.76 19.71 -55.29
N ILE A 490 -36.70 18.71 -56.17
CA ILE A 490 -36.44 17.31 -55.80
C ILE A 490 -35.05 17.18 -55.17
N LYS A 491 -34.04 17.86 -55.72
CA LYS A 491 -32.69 17.87 -55.16
C LYS A 491 -32.69 18.43 -53.73
N LYS A 492 -33.37 19.55 -53.50
CA LYS A 492 -33.48 20.18 -52.18
C LYS A 492 -34.21 19.28 -51.17
N VAL A 493 -35.25 18.56 -51.61
CA VAL A 493 -35.93 17.55 -50.80
C VAL A 493 -35.01 16.39 -50.43
N ASN A 494 -34.24 15.87 -51.39
CA ASN A 494 -33.29 14.79 -51.14
C ASN A 494 -32.17 15.23 -50.18
N GLU A 495 -31.64 16.45 -50.35
CA GLU A 495 -30.65 17.04 -49.42
C GLU A 495 -31.18 17.10 -47.98
N LEU A 496 -32.46 17.49 -47.80
CA LEU A 496 -33.11 17.47 -46.48
C LEU A 496 -33.21 16.04 -45.91
N ILE A 497 -33.67 15.07 -46.71
CA ILE A 497 -33.81 13.66 -46.29
C ILE A 497 -32.46 13.08 -45.88
N ASP A 498 -31.42 13.35 -46.67
CA ASP A 498 -30.08 12.84 -46.40
C ASP A 498 -29.51 13.46 -45.11
N MET A 499 -29.74 14.76 -44.87
CA MET A 499 -29.39 15.40 -43.61
C MET A 499 -30.10 14.75 -42.40
N PHE A 500 -31.38 14.38 -42.55
CA PHE A 500 -32.13 13.74 -41.47
C PHE A 500 -31.69 12.30 -41.19
N LYS A 501 -31.45 11.49 -42.24
CA LYS A 501 -31.03 10.08 -42.12
C LYS A 501 -29.68 9.87 -41.47
N VAL A 502 -28.75 10.82 -41.59
CA VAL A 502 -27.42 10.71 -41.01
C VAL A 502 -27.46 10.82 -39.47
N ASN A 503 -28.54 11.36 -38.90
CA ASN A 503 -28.64 11.73 -37.49
C ASN A 503 -29.78 11.04 -36.71
N THR A 504 -30.50 10.10 -37.34
CA THR A 504 -31.38 9.09 -36.70
C THR A 504 -30.76 7.72 -36.86
#